data_AF-A0A8S9YXN2-F1
#
_entry.id   AF-A0A8S9YXN2-F1
#
_cell.length_a   1.000
_cell.length_b   1.000
_cell.length_c   1.000
_cell.angle_alpha   90.00
_cell.angle_beta   90.00
_cell.angle_gamma   90.00
#
_symmetry.space_group_name_H-M   'P 1'
#
loop_
_entity.id
_entity.type
_entity.pdbx_description
1 polymer ?
#
loop_
_entity_poly.entity_id
_entity_poly.type
_entity_poly.pdbx_seq_one_letter_code
_entity_poly.pdbx_strand_id
1 'polypeptide(L)'
;MPLIEAGLNDLEETCDAKNDLHNFDSGNLWNIIYERLKNRSTLSNKDASCDAARAVQNRWKNRYRDISPYDDTRVFLSSSFYGDYINANYVEVAEVPTRKYILTQGPMQQTASHFWLMVWERRSPAIIMLNRIFEKGTMRCYPYFPYQNGPSCLTFVDVDLCVRLEQETDTKLFVKRLFEVSHLEVS
;
A
#
# COMPACT_ATOMS: atom_id res chain seq x y z
N MET A 1 -8.95 44.40 7.20
CA MET A 1 -9.24 42.98 6.95
C MET A 1 -8.31 42.12 7.83
N PRO A 2 -8.49 42.11 9.16
CA PRO A 2 -7.57 41.43 10.10
C PRO A 2 -8.17 40.15 10.74
N LEU A 3 -9.42 39.81 10.44
CA LEU A 3 -10.17 38.73 11.11
C LEU A 3 -9.86 37.32 10.59
N ILE A 4 -9.09 37.19 9.51
CA ILE A 4 -8.75 35.87 8.92
C ILE A 4 -7.44 35.34 9.48
N GLU A 5 -6.49 36.21 9.85
CA GLU A 5 -5.17 35.78 10.37
C GLU A 5 -5.26 35.27 11.82
N ALA A 6 -6.21 35.78 12.62
CA ALA A 6 -6.36 35.38 14.02
C ALA A 6 -6.85 33.92 14.21
N GLY A 7 -7.52 33.33 13.22
CA GLY A 7 -8.02 31.94 13.32
C GLY A 7 -7.04 30.86 12.87
N LEU A 8 -5.89 31.24 12.32
CA LEU A 8 -4.95 30.30 11.69
C LEU A 8 -3.77 29.92 12.59
N ASN A 9 -3.44 30.77 13.58
CA ASN A 9 -2.33 30.56 14.52
C ASN A 9 -2.73 29.74 15.76
N ASP A 10 -4.02 29.66 16.09
CA ASP A 10 -4.55 28.93 17.26
C ASP A 10 -4.96 27.47 16.96
N LEU A 11 -4.54 26.95 15.81
CA LEU A 11 -4.72 25.53 15.46
C LEU A 11 -3.42 24.75 15.77
N GLU A 12 -2.89 24.94 16.98
CA GLU A 12 -2.01 23.93 17.56
C GLU A 12 -2.84 22.65 17.70
N GLU A 13 -2.37 21.54 17.12
CA GLU A 13 -2.94 20.21 17.39
C GLU A 13 -2.95 20.03 18.90
N THR A 14 -4.13 20.04 19.50
CA THR A 14 -4.24 19.79 20.93
C THR A 14 -4.07 18.30 21.15
N CYS A 15 -3.67 17.86 22.35
CA CYS A 15 -3.70 16.43 22.66
C CYS A 15 -5.14 15.87 22.79
N ASP A 16 -6.17 16.67 22.47
CA ASP A 16 -7.58 16.31 22.47
C ASP A 16 -8.14 16.25 21.04
N ALA A 17 -7.88 15.12 20.38
CA ALA A 17 -8.36 14.84 19.03
C ALA A 17 -9.89 14.97 18.88
N LYS A 18 -10.66 14.81 19.97
CA LYS A 18 -12.13 14.93 19.91
C LYS A 18 -12.55 16.39 19.76
N ASN A 19 -11.93 17.29 20.52
CA ASN A 19 -12.20 18.72 20.41
C ASN A 19 -11.73 19.27 19.05
N ASP A 20 -10.54 18.85 18.60
CA ASP A 20 -10.00 19.22 17.29
C ASP A 20 -10.95 18.81 16.16
N LEU A 21 -11.46 17.58 16.19
CA LEU A 21 -12.43 17.08 15.22
C LEU A 21 -13.72 17.94 15.19
N HIS A 22 -14.27 18.24 16.36
CA HIS A 22 -15.46 19.09 16.49
C HIS A 22 -15.22 20.50 15.93
N ASN A 23 -14.04 21.07 16.19
CA ASN A 23 -13.67 22.39 15.69
C ASN A 23 -13.49 22.41 14.18
N PHE A 24 -12.87 21.37 13.60
CA PHE A 24 -12.69 21.25 12.16
C PHE A 24 -14.03 21.13 11.44
N ASP A 25 -14.97 20.34 11.97
CA ASP A 25 -16.32 20.20 11.45
C ASP A 25 -17.10 21.52 11.56
N SER A 26 -17.16 22.11 12.75
CA SER A 26 -17.94 23.33 13.01
C SER A 26 -17.44 24.53 12.20
N GLY A 27 -16.14 24.59 11.93
CA GLY A 27 -15.51 25.65 11.13
C GLY A 27 -15.42 25.34 9.64
N ASN A 28 -15.85 24.15 9.17
CA ASN A 28 -15.65 23.68 7.79
C ASN A 28 -14.17 23.77 7.33
N LEU A 29 -13.24 23.37 8.21
CA LEU A 29 -11.80 23.60 8.05
C LEU A 29 -11.05 22.43 7.38
N TRP A 30 -11.72 21.33 7.05
CA TRP A 30 -11.09 20.10 6.55
C TRP A 30 -10.15 20.31 5.35
N ASN A 31 -10.56 21.12 4.38
CA ASN A 31 -9.72 21.43 3.22
C ASN A 31 -8.43 22.16 3.62
N ILE A 32 -8.51 23.07 4.59
CA ILE A 32 -7.36 23.83 5.09
C ILE A 32 -6.41 22.89 5.84
N ILE A 33 -6.94 22.02 6.70
CA ILE A 33 -6.13 21.05 7.46
C ILE A 33 -5.44 20.06 6.51
N TYR A 34 -6.16 19.54 5.53
CA TYR A 34 -5.60 18.62 4.54
C TYR A 34 -4.45 19.26 3.73
N GLU A 35 -4.64 20.49 3.22
CA GLU A 35 -3.57 21.18 2.48
C GLU A 35 -2.38 21.52 3.38
N ARG A 36 -2.59 21.86 4.66
CA ARG A 36 -1.50 22.04 5.63
C ARG A 36 -0.67 20.76 5.81
N LEU A 37 -1.33 19.61 5.99
CA LEU A 37 -0.66 18.31 6.12
C LEU A 37 0.12 17.94 4.86
N LYS A 38 -0.47 18.16 3.69
CA LYS A 38 0.18 17.92 2.40
C LYS A 38 1.40 18.80 2.19
N ASN A 39 1.31 20.09 2.52
CA ASN A 39 2.45 21.03 2.42
C ASN A 39 3.58 20.64 3.38
N ARG A 40 3.24 20.28 4.63
CA ARG A 40 4.21 19.78 5.62
C ARG A 40 4.91 18.52 5.12
N SER A 41 4.16 17.56 4.57
CA SER A 41 4.72 16.34 3.98
C SER A 41 5.65 16.64 2.80
N THR A 42 5.26 17.56 1.91
CA THR A 42 6.08 17.98 0.76
C THR A 42 7.42 18.57 1.22
N LEU A 43 7.40 19.42 2.24
CA LEU A 43 8.62 20.01 2.80
C LEU A 43 9.50 18.98 3.53
N SER A 44 8.87 18.09 4.31
CA SER A 44 9.58 17.05 5.06
C SER A 44 10.27 16.03 4.14
N ASN A 45 9.69 15.77 2.98
CA ASN A 45 10.19 14.77 2.03
C ASN A 45 10.84 15.41 0.78
N LYS A 46 11.23 16.69 0.85
CA LYS A 46 11.76 17.43 -0.31
C LYS A 46 13.00 16.78 -0.94
N ASP A 47 13.80 16.10 -0.12
CA ASP A 47 15.07 15.47 -0.51
C ASP A 47 14.92 13.95 -0.76
N ALA A 48 13.72 13.39 -0.57
CA ALA A 48 13.47 11.97 -0.77
C ALA A 48 13.49 11.62 -2.28
N SER A 49 14.30 10.62 -2.66
CA SER A 49 14.41 10.17 -4.05
C SER A 49 13.43 9.04 -4.38
N CYS A 50 13.12 8.90 -5.66
CA CYS A 50 12.29 7.82 -6.22
C CYS A 50 12.93 7.27 -7.51
N ASP A 51 14.25 7.23 -7.57
CA ASP A 51 15.03 6.96 -8.77
C ASP A 51 14.83 5.53 -9.25
N ALA A 52 14.76 4.56 -8.32
CA ALA A 52 14.47 3.17 -8.67
C ALA A 52 13.11 3.05 -9.36
N ALA A 53 12.11 3.78 -8.89
CA ALA A 53 10.77 3.81 -9.49
C ALA A 53 10.74 4.46 -10.87
N ARG A 54 11.59 5.47 -11.11
CA ARG A 54 11.66 6.25 -12.36
C ARG A 54 12.56 5.62 -13.42
N ALA A 55 13.42 4.69 -13.03
CA ALA A 55 14.29 3.92 -13.92
C ALA A 55 13.47 3.24 -15.03
N VAL A 56 13.96 3.31 -16.27
CA VAL A 56 13.22 2.90 -17.47
C VAL A 56 12.71 1.45 -17.36
N GLN A 57 13.55 0.56 -16.82
CA GLN A 57 13.25 -0.85 -16.60
C GLN A 57 12.20 -1.13 -15.51
N ASN A 58 11.84 -0.15 -14.68
CA ASN A 58 10.88 -0.29 -13.59
C ASN A 58 9.55 0.45 -13.84
N ARG A 59 9.49 1.35 -14.83
CA ARG A 59 8.27 2.15 -15.11
C ARG A 59 7.02 1.29 -15.31
N TRP A 60 7.16 0.14 -15.96
CA TRP A 60 6.04 -0.79 -16.23
C TRP A 60 5.54 -1.54 -14.98
N LYS A 61 6.28 -1.47 -13.87
CA LYS A 61 5.92 -2.05 -12.56
C LYS A 61 5.13 -1.07 -11.67
N ASN A 62 4.92 0.18 -12.11
CA ASN A 62 4.14 1.19 -11.42
C ASN A 62 2.73 1.30 -12.01
N ARG A 63 1.70 1.22 -11.17
CA ARG A 63 0.30 1.41 -11.61
C ARG A 63 0.00 2.86 -11.97
N TYR A 64 0.58 3.81 -11.22
CA TYR A 64 0.39 5.24 -11.41
C TYR A 64 1.76 5.92 -11.51
N ARG A 65 1.88 6.87 -12.44
CA ARG A 65 3.15 7.57 -12.70
C ARG A 65 3.54 8.51 -11.55
N ASP A 66 2.53 9.06 -10.89
CA ASP A 66 2.61 10.03 -9.81
C ASP A 66 2.66 9.40 -8.41
N ILE A 67 2.58 8.08 -8.31
CA ILE A 67 2.69 7.34 -7.04
C ILE A 67 3.89 6.40 -7.11
N SER A 68 5.00 6.82 -6.51
CA SER A 68 6.27 6.08 -6.50
C SER A 68 6.77 5.88 -5.07
N PRO A 69 7.40 4.75 -4.77
CA PRO A 69 8.02 4.54 -3.47
C PRO A 69 9.28 5.39 -3.32
N TYR A 70 9.53 5.86 -2.09
CA TYR A 70 10.82 6.46 -1.75
C TYR A 70 11.93 5.40 -1.73
N ASP A 71 13.11 5.72 -2.26
CA ASP A 71 14.22 4.77 -2.35
C ASP A 71 14.71 4.31 -0.97
N ASP A 72 14.74 5.22 0.02
CA ASP A 72 15.25 4.93 1.37
C ASP A 72 14.41 3.90 2.14
N THR A 73 13.12 3.78 1.80
CA THR A 73 12.19 2.91 2.52
C THR A 73 11.54 1.85 1.64
N ARG A 74 11.91 1.76 0.35
CA ARG A 74 11.30 0.78 -0.56
C ARG A 74 11.61 -0.64 -0.12
N VAL A 75 10.71 -1.56 -0.44
CA VAL A 75 10.97 -2.99 -0.29
C VAL A 75 11.82 -3.46 -1.48
N PHE A 76 12.86 -4.23 -1.19
CA PHE A 76 13.72 -4.86 -2.19
C PHE A 76 13.26 -6.29 -2.41
N LEU A 77 13.35 -6.82 -3.62
CA LEU A 77 13.11 -8.22 -3.93
C LEU A 77 14.42 -8.93 -4.26
N SER A 78 14.51 -10.22 -3.97
CA SER A 78 15.65 -11.06 -4.35
C SER A 78 15.41 -11.75 -5.71
N SER A 79 14.70 -11.09 -6.63
CA SER A 79 14.40 -11.64 -7.96
C SER A 79 15.58 -11.51 -8.91
N SER A 80 16.08 -12.66 -9.38
CA SER A 80 17.13 -12.73 -10.41
C SER A 80 16.65 -12.35 -11.81
N PHE A 81 15.36 -12.51 -12.11
CA PHE A 81 14.80 -12.30 -13.45
C PHE A 81 14.41 -10.85 -13.73
N TYR A 82 13.81 -10.18 -12.74
CA TYR A 82 13.22 -8.84 -12.94
C TYR A 82 13.90 -7.75 -12.13
N GLY A 83 14.95 -8.08 -11.36
CA GLY A 83 15.60 -7.15 -10.45
C GLY A 83 14.82 -6.92 -9.17
N ASP A 84 15.29 -5.97 -8.36
CA ASP A 84 14.90 -5.81 -6.96
C ASP A 84 13.66 -4.93 -6.72
N TYR A 85 13.09 -4.35 -7.77
CA TYR A 85 12.08 -3.31 -7.63
C TYR A 85 10.65 -3.86 -7.56
N ILE A 86 9.92 -3.41 -6.54
CA ILE A 86 8.46 -3.43 -6.42
C ILE A 86 7.99 -2.08 -5.86
N ASN A 87 6.81 -1.60 -6.26
CA ASN A 87 6.22 -0.37 -5.73
C ASN A 87 5.59 -0.64 -4.35
N ALA A 88 6.45 -0.67 -3.34
CA ALA A 88 6.11 -0.87 -1.94
C ALA A 88 7.12 -0.17 -1.02
N ASN A 89 6.66 0.36 0.12
CA ASN A 89 7.50 0.93 1.17
C ASN A 89 7.23 0.27 2.52
N TYR A 90 8.29 0.15 3.32
CA TYR A 90 8.16 -0.03 4.76
C TYR A 90 7.60 1.24 5.39
N VAL A 91 6.63 1.08 6.27
CA VAL A 91 6.05 2.15 7.07
C VAL A 91 6.17 1.78 8.54
N GLU A 92 6.85 2.64 9.27
CA GLU A 92 7.01 2.55 10.71
C GLU A 92 6.23 3.69 11.38
N VAL A 93 5.58 3.38 12.50
CA VAL A 93 4.82 4.35 13.29
C VAL A 93 5.60 4.60 14.58
N ALA A 94 6.11 5.82 14.77
CA ALA A 94 7.03 6.14 15.85
C ALA A 94 6.42 5.86 17.24
N GLU A 95 5.13 6.11 17.40
CA GLU A 95 4.37 5.90 18.63
C GLU A 95 4.09 4.41 18.92
N VAL A 96 4.17 3.56 17.89
CA VAL A 96 3.94 2.12 18.00
C VAL A 96 5.08 1.35 17.32
N PRO A 97 6.31 1.42 17.84
CA PRO A 97 7.52 0.95 17.15
C PRO A 97 7.54 -0.57 16.94
N THR A 98 6.70 -1.31 17.65
CA THR A 98 6.53 -2.75 17.48
C THR A 98 5.72 -3.14 16.25
N ARG A 99 4.99 -2.18 15.64
CA ARG A 99 4.19 -2.41 14.45
C ARG A 99 4.91 -1.91 13.21
N LYS A 100 5.18 -2.85 12.30
CA LYS A 100 5.77 -2.58 11.00
C LYS A 100 4.78 -2.94 9.91
N TYR A 101 4.64 -2.06 8.93
CA TYR A 101 3.73 -2.24 7.82
C TYR A 101 4.50 -2.19 6.50
N ILE A 102 3.96 -2.87 5.50
CA ILE A 102 4.34 -2.64 4.10
C ILE A 102 3.10 -2.08 3.41
N LEU A 103 3.21 -0.87 2.88
CA LEU A 103 2.20 -0.31 1.99
C LEU A 103 2.65 -0.51 0.55
N THR A 104 1.75 -1.00 -0.29
CA THR A 104 2.02 -1.31 -1.70
C THR A 104 0.80 -0.95 -2.55
N GLN A 105 1.03 -0.67 -3.83
CA GLN A 105 -0.06 -0.55 -4.79
C GLN A 105 -0.83 -1.88 -4.95
N GLY A 106 -2.07 -1.80 -5.45
CA GLY A 106 -2.79 -3.00 -5.90
C GLY A 106 -2.02 -3.70 -7.04
N PRO A 107 -1.68 -5.00 -6.89
CA PRO A 107 -0.91 -5.75 -7.89
C PRO A 107 -1.49 -5.60 -9.30
N MET A 108 -0.60 -5.51 -10.29
CA MET A 108 -0.95 -5.58 -11.71
C MET A 108 -0.70 -7.00 -12.19
N GLN A 109 -1.21 -7.36 -13.37
CA GLN A 109 -0.99 -8.69 -13.93
C GLN A 109 0.50 -9.08 -13.94
N GLN A 110 1.34 -8.15 -14.39
CA GLN A 110 2.78 -8.33 -14.53
C GLN A 110 3.57 -8.15 -13.22
N THR A 111 2.92 -7.77 -12.11
CA THR A 111 3.57 -7.64 -10.79
C THR A 111 2.94 -8.54 -9.72
N ALA A 112 2.01 -9.41 -10.09
CA ALA A 112 1.37 -10.35 -9.15
C ALA A 112 2.38 -11.33 -8.55
N SER A 113 3.31 -11.86 -9.35
CA SER A 113 4.41 -12.72 -8.87
C SER A 113 5.33 -11.99 -7.89
N HIS A 114 5.70 -10.75 -8.22
CA HIS A 114 6.54 -9.89 -7.38
C HIS A 114 5.89 -9.62 -6.02
N PHE A 115 4.57 -9.43 -6.00
CA PHE A 115 3.81 -9.25 -4.78
C PHE A 115 3.89 -10.49 -3.87
N TRP A 116 3.70 -11.70 -4.41
CA TRP A 116 3.81 -12.92 -3.61
C TRP A 116 5.24 -13.22 -3.19
N LEU A 117 6.22 -12.93 -4.04
CA LEU A 117 7.63 -13.00 -3.66
C LEU A 117 7.92 -12.05 -2.49
N MET A 118 7.39 -10.82 -2.51
CA MET A 118 7.50 -9.88 -1.39
C MET A 118 6.89 -10.48 -0.11
N VAL A 119 5.67 -11.02 -0.19
CA VAL A 119 4.97 -11.63 0.96
C VAL A 119 5.81 -12.78 1.55
N TRP A 120 6.35 -13.64 0.69
CA TRP A 120 7.20 -14.78 1.06
C TRP A 120 8.51 -14.33 1.72
N GLU A 121 9.31 -13.50 1.05
CA GLU A 121 10.60 -13.03 1.53
C GLU A 121 10.49 -12.25 2.85
N ARG A 122 9.41 -11.46 3.00
CA ARG A 122 9.17 -10.64 4.18
C ARG A 122 8.44 -11.37 5.29
N ARG A 123 8.09 -12.64 5.08
CA ARG A 123 7.36 -13.49 6.03
C ARG A 123 6.10 -12.78 6.54
N SER A 124 5.42 -12.08 5.64
CA SER A 124 4.24 -11.28 5.98
C SER A 124 3.08 -12.22 6.28
N PRO A 125 2.56 -12.26 7.52
CA PRO A 125 1.56 -13.26 7.93
C PRO A 125 0.13 -12.88 7.49
N ALA A 126 -0.08 -11.64 7.05
CA ALA A 126 -1.40 -11.14 6.69
C ALA A 126 -1.29 -10.11 5.55
N ILE A 127 -2.32 -10.11 4.70
CA ILE A 127 -2.53 -9.14 3.63
C ILE A 127 -3.87 -8.46 3.90
N ILE A 128 -3.88 -7.13 3.96
CA ILE A 128 -5.11 -6.34 4.10
C ILE A 128 -5.37 -5.62 2.79
N MET A 129 -6.42 -6.05 2.08
CA MET A 129 -6.87 -5.44 0.83
C MET A 129 -8.07 -4.54 1.08
N LEU A 130 -7.91 -3.23 0.81
CA LEU A 130 -8.91 -2.20 1.12
C LEU A 130 -9.74 -1.75 -0.10
N ASN A 131 -9.52 -2.35 -1.27
CA ASN A 131 -10.20 -2.01 -2.51
C ASN A 131 -10.86 -3.25 -3.14
N ARG A 132 -11.81 -3.04 -4.05
CA ARG A 132 -12.32 -4.11 -4.92
C ARG A 132 -11.44 -4.29 -6.15
N ILE A 133 -11.50 -5.47 -6.78
CA ILE A 133 -10.83 -5.73 -8.06
C ILE A 133 -11.26 -4.71 -9.12
N PHE A 134 -12.56 -4.45 -9.22
CA PHE A 134 -13.15 -3.42 -10.09
C PHE A 134 -13.89 -2.37 -9.28
N GLU A 135 -13.68 -1.10 -9.63
CA GLU A 135 -14.41 0.03 -9.08
C GLU A 135 -14.78 1.01 -10.19
N LYS A 136 -16.05 1.39 -10.27
CA LYS A 136 -16.58 2.29 -11.31
C LYS A 136 -16.20 1.82 -12.73
N GLY A 137 -16.22 0.50 -12.97
CA GLY A 137 -15.89 -0.10 -14.26
C GLY A 137 -14.40 -0.21 -14.58
N THR A 138 -13.50 0.25 -13.72
CA THR A 138 -12.05 0.17 -13.93
C THR A 138 -11.41 -0.87 -13.00
N MET A 139 -10.49 -1.68 -13.53
CA MET A 139 -9.70 -2.62 -12.73
C MET A 139 -8.69 -1.85 -11.86
N ARG A 140 -8.91 -1.86 -10.55
CA ARG A 140 -8.03 -1.22 -9.55
C ARG A 140 -6.95 -2.16 -9.06
N CYS A 141 -7.19 -3.47 -9.13
CA CYS A 141 -6.26 -4.50 -8.70
C CYS A 141 -6.47 -5.74 -9.57
N TYR A 142 -5.39 -6.40 -9.97
CA TYR A 142 -5.46 -7.70 -10.63
C TYR A 142 -5.95 -8.77 -9.62
N PRO A 143 -6.72 -9.80 -10.03
CA PRO A 143 -7.07 -10.92 -9.15
C PRO A 143 -5.83 -11.79 -8.86
N TYR A 144 -4.95 -11.30 -7.97
CA TYR A 144 -3.66 -11.90 -7.66
C TYR A 144 -3.75 -13.10 -6.70
N PHE A 145 -4.95 -13.52 -6.26
CA PHE A 145 -5.15 -14.60 -5.30
C PHE A 145 -6.22 -15.58 -5.79
N PRO A 146 -6.12 -16.89 -5.42
CA PRO A 146 -7.19 -17.85 -5.64
C PRO A 146 -8.43 -17.51 -4.77
N TYR A 147 -9.62 -17.83 -5.25
CA TYR A 147 -10.89 -17.58 -4.55
C TYR A 147 -11.90 -18.70 -4.84
N GLN A 148 -12.93 -18.84 -4.02
CA GLN A 148 -13.82 -20.02 -4.02
C GLN A 148 -14.46 -20.37 -5.38
N ASN A 149 -14.74 -19.36 -6.23
CA ASN A 149 -15.31 -19.54 -7.58
C ASN A 149 -14.28 -19.33 -8.70
N GLY A 150 -12.99 -19.42 -8.37
CA GLY A 150 -11.87 -19.26 -9.27
C GLY A 150 -10.95 -20.48 -9.26
N PRO A 151 -9.72 -20.35 -9.77
CA PRO A 151 -8.72 -21.39 -9.62
C PRO A 151 -8.38 -21.60 -8.14
N SER A 152 -8.17 -22.86 -7.74
CA SER A 152 -7.84 -23.22 -6.35
C SER A 152 -6.37 -22.97 -5.99
N CYS A 153 -5.46 -22.93 -6.96
CA CYS A 153 -4.10 -22.40 -6.82
C CYS A 153 -3.76 -21.46 -7.99
N LEU A 154 -2.92 -20.46 -7.70
CA LEU A 154 -2.20 -19.67 -8.69
C LEU A 154 -0.71 -20.00 -8.61
N THR A 155 -0.09 -20.30 -9.77
CA THR A 155 1.34 -20.58 -9.87
C THR A 155 2.09 -19.39 -10.49
N PHE A 156 3.23 -19.06 -9.91
CA PHE A 156 4.11 -17.99 -10.33
C PHE A 156 5.51 -18.58 -10.59
N VAL A 157 5.69 -19.13 -11.80
CA VAL A 157 6.89 -19.87 -12.21
C VAL A 157 8.16 -19.02 -12.14
N ASP A 158 8.04 -17.74 -12.42
CA ASP A 158 9.13 -16.77 -12.40
C ASP A 158 9.73 -16.50 -11.02
N VAL A 159 8.99 -16.82 -9.95
CA VAL A 159 9.42 -16.66 -8.55
C VAL A 159 9.34 -17.97 -7.76
N ASP A 160 9.06 -19.09 -8.43
CA ASP A 160 8.95 -20.42 -7.83
C ASP A 160 7.96 -20.47 -6.65
N LEU A 161 6.72 -19.99 -6.84
CA LEU A 161 5.68 -20.03 -5.81
C LEU A 161 4.33 -20.55 -6.35
N CYS A 162 3.62 -21.38 -5.56
CA CYS A 162 2.17 -21.62 -5.66
C CYS A 162 1.47 -20.99 -4.47
N VAL A 163 0.33 -20.36 -4.73
CA VAL A 163 -0.57 -19.83 -3.72
C VAL A 163 -1.88 -20.58 -3.84
N ARG A 164 -2.25 -21.32 -2.79
CA ARG A 164 -3.47 -22.12 -2.71
C ARG A 164 -4.46 -21.50 -1.74
N LEU A 165 -5.75 -21.55 -2.09
CA LEU A 165 -6.83 -21.19 -1.17
C LEU A 165 -7.15 -22.39 -0.27
N GLU A 166 -6.96 -22.23 1.03
CA GLU A 166 -7.33 -23.23 2.03
C GLU A 166 -8.75 -23.01 2.56
N GLN A 167 -9.08 -21.76 2.85
CA GLN A 167 -10.38 -21.39 3.41
C GLN A 167 -10.80 -20.01 2.94
N GLU A 168 -12.08 -19.84 2.63
CA GLU A 168 -12.73 -18.56 2.41
C GLU A 168 -13.92 -18.42 3.36
N THR A 169 -14.08 -17.26 3.96
CA THR A 169 -15.19 -16.96 4.86
C THR A 169 -15.70 -15.55 4.58
N ASP A 170 -16.87 -15.48 3.97
CA ASP A 170 -17.57 -14.24 3.72
C ASP A 170 -18.26 -13.75 4.98
N THR A 171 -18.05 -12.48 5.29
CA THR A 171 -18.83 -11.75 6.30
C THR A 171 -19.59 -10.62 5.63
N LYS A 172 -20.48 -9.94 6.37
CA LYS A 172 -21.22 -8.78 5.85
C LYS A 172 -20.32 -7.59 5.49
N LEU A 173 -19.12 -7.50 6.08
CA LEU A 173 -18.24 -6.32 5.99
C LEU A 173 -16.95 -6.60 5.22
N PHE A 174 -16.43 -7.83 5.29
CA PHE A 174 -15.18 -8.23 4.65
C PHE A 174 -15.17 -9.73 4.35
N VAL A 175 -14.23 -10.16 3.50
CA VAL A 175 -13.97 -11.57 3.23
C VAL A 175 -12.62 -11.94 3.85
N LYS A 176 -12.59 -13.02 4.63
CA LYS A 176 -11.34 -13.58 5.17
C LYS A 176 -10.94 -14.78 4.32
N ARG A 177 -9.69 -14.82 3.89
CA ARG A 177 -9.10 -15.97 3.19
C ARG A 177 -7.88 -16.48 3.96
N LEU A 178 -7.73 -17.80 4.03
CA LEU A 178 -6.51 -18.47 4.45
C LEU A 178 -5.83 -19.01 3.20
N PHE A 179 -4.56 -18.65 3.03
CA PHE A 179 -3.75 -19.10 1.92
C PHE A 179 -2.61 -19.97 2.43
N GLU A 180 -2.35 -21.05 1.70
CA GLU A 180 -1.07 -21.74 1.75
C GLU A 180 -0.19 -21.16 0.64
N VAL A 181 1.06 -20.85 0.98
CA VAL A 181 2.09 -20.44 0.01
C VAL A 181 3.22 -21.45 0.10
N SER A 182 3.65 -21.98 -1.03
CA SER A 182 4.71 -22.99 -1.10
C SER A 182 5.55 -22.80 -2.36
N HIS A 183 6.74 -23.42 -2.37
CA HIS A 183 7.52 -23.56 -3.60
C HIS A 183 6.78 -24.43 -4.62
N LEU A 184 7.07 -24.28 -5.92
CA LEU A 184 6.48 -25.18 -6.90
C LEU A 184 7.01 -26.59 -6.65
N GLU A 185 6.11 -27.58 -6.68
CA GLU A 185 6.53 -28.98 -6.62
C GLU A 185 7.38 -29.26 -7.87
N VAL A 186 8.61 -29.72 -7.65
CA VAL A 186 9.48 -30.18 -8.73
C VAL A 186 8.85 -31.46 -9.28
N SER A 187 8.31 -31.38 -10.49
CA SER A 187 7.85 -32.53 -11.28
C SER A 187 9.00 -33.46 -11.64
#